data_AF-A0A1T4P834-F1
#
_entry.id   AF-A0A1T4P834-F1
#
_cell.length_a   1.000
_cell.length_b   1.000
_cell.length_c   1.000
_cell.angle_alpha   90.00
_cell.angle_beta   90.00
_cell.angle_gamma   90.00
#
_symmetry.space_group_name_H-M   'P 1'
#
loop_
_entity.id
_entity.type
_entity.pdbx_description
1 polymer ?
#
loop_
_entity_poly.entity_id
_entity_poly.type
_entity_poly.pdbx_seq_one_letter_code
_entity_poly.pdbx_strand_id
1 'polypeptide(L)' 'MTNTVMNKNKKETKVTETKVCAILHSITTVLWLFNAGMILAGSISSGDKLGWNFWSDIAIAVVFGCCAVEYFLKWKKEKR' A
#
# COMPACT_ATOMS: atom_id res chain seq x y z
N MET A 1 -13.81 -27.38 -26.80
CA MET A 1 -14.65 -26.28 -26.26
C MET A 1 -14.34 -26.06 -24.77
N THR A 2 -13.07 -25.78 -24.43
CA THR A 2 -12.56 -25.70 -23.04
C THR A 2 -11.93 -24.33 -22.73
N ASN A 3 -11.62 -23.53 -23.75
CA ASN A 3 -10.93 -22.24 -23.60
C ASN A 3 -11.81 -21.14 -22.98
N THR A 4 -13.13 -21.26 -23.09
CA THR A 4 -14.08 -20.23 -22.61
C THR A 4 -14.31 -20.28 -21.10
N VAL A 5 -14.23 -21.48 -20.49
CA VAL A 5 -14.41 -21.66 -19.03
C VAL A 5 -13.12 -21.32 -18.28
N MET A 6 -11.96 -21.67 -18.84
CA MET A 6 -10.66 -21.37 -18.25
C MET A 6 -10.37 -19.85 -18.18
N ASN A 7 -10.93 -19.05 -19.10
CA ASN A 7 -10.71 -17.60 -19.17
C ASN A 7 -11.56 -16.81 -18.14
N LYS A 8 -12.75 -17.30 -17.77
CA LYS A 8 -13.61 -16.63 -16.77
C LYS A 8 -13.01 -16.69 -15.36
N ASN A 9 -12.54 -17.86 -14.92
CA ASN A 9 -11.92 -18.01 -13.60
C ASN A 9 -10.67 -17.12 -13.49
N LYS A 10 -9.81 -17.07 -14.51
CA LYS A 10 -8.57 -16.27 -14.49
C LYS A 10 -8.81 -14.76 -14.40
N LYS A 11 -10.00 -14.28 -14.81
CA LYS A 11 -10.37 -12.87 -14.76
C LYS A 11 -10.96 -12.49 -13.39
N GLU A 12 -11.75 -13.37 -12.77
CA GLU A 12 -12.32 -13.14 -11.43
C GLU A 12 -11.29 -13.25 -10.31
N THR A 13 -10.32 -14.18 -10.39
CA THR A 13 -9.27 -14.30 -9.35
C THR A 13 -8.35 -13.07 -9.34
N LYS A 14 -8.01 -12.54 -10.52
CA LYS A 14 -7.11 -11.38 -10.68
C LYS A 14 -7.66 -10.08 -10.10
N VAL A 15 -8.98 -9.89 -10.18
CA VAL A 15 -9.67 -8.71 -9.63
C VAL A 15 -9.67 -8.77 -8.10
N THR A 16 -9.84 -9.97 -7.52
CA THR A 16 -9.78 -10.17 -6.07
C THR A 16 -8.37 -9.95 -5.53
N GLU A 17 -7.35 -10.52 -6.18
CA GLU A 17 -5.94 -10.33 -5.81
C GLU A 17 -5.50 -8.87 -5.89
N THR A 18 -5.81 -8.18 -7.00
CA THR A 18 -5.45 -6.76 -7.20
C THR A 18 -6.10 -5.87 -6.14
N LYS A 19 -7.37 -6.14 -5.77
CA LYS A 19 -8.08 -5.42 -4.70
C LYS A 19 -7.45 -5.68 -3.33
N VAL A 20 -7.14 -6.93 -3.01
CA VAL A 20 -6.51 -7.30 -1.74
C VAL A 20 -5.13 -6.65 -1.63
N CYS A 21 -4.31 -6.69 -2.68
CA CYS A 21 -3.03 -6.00 -2.73
C CYS A 21 -3.17 -4.49 -2.52
N ALA A 22 -4.12 -3.82 -3.20
CA ALA A 22 -4.34 -2.39 -3.02
C ALA A 22 -4.66 -2.04 -1.55
N ILE A 23 -5.53 -2.82 -0.91
CA ILE A 23 -5.93 -2.62 0.49
C ILE A 23 -4.76 -2.86 1.44
N LEU A 24 -4.03 -3.98 1.28
CA LEU A 24 -2.89 -4.31 2.14
C LEU A 24 -1.79 -3.25 2.06
N HIS A 25 -1.39 -2.83 0.85
CA HIS A 25 -0.38 -1.79 0.70
C HIS A 25 -0.86 -0.45 1.27
N SER A 26 -2.16 -0.12 1.17
CA SER A 26 -2.74 1.07 1.78
C SER A 26 -2.64 1.02 3.31
N ILE A 27 -3.00 -0.11 3.92
CA ILE A 27 -2.90 -0.31 5.38
C ILE A 27 -1.44 -0.19 5.83
N THR A 28 -0.51 -0.86 5.15
CA THR A 28 0.92 -0.78 5.45
C THR A 28 1.43 0.65 5.40
N THR A 29 1.03 1.42 4.37
CA THR A 29 1.39 2.83 4.24
C THR A 29 0.93 3.65 5.45
N VAL A 30 -0.34 3.49 5.85
CA VAL A 30 -0.90 4.21 7.00
C VAL A 30 -0.20 3.85 8.31
N LEU A 31 0.13 2.58 8.52
CA LEU A 31 0.83 2.12 9.72
C LEU A 31 2.24 2.73 9.83
N TRP A 32 3.00 2.77 8.72
CA TRP A 32 4.32 3.40 8.72
C TRP A 32 4.25 4.92 8.92
N LEU A 33 3.28 5.60 8.30
CA LEU A 33 3.07 7.04 8.53
C LEU A 33 2.66 7.32 9.98
N PHE A 34 1.82 6.46 10.57
CA PHE A 34 1.43 6.58 11.97
C PHE A 34 2.65 6.42 12.88
N ASN A 35 3.51 5.42 12.64
CA ASN A 35 4.74 5.22 13.40
C ASN A 35 5.69 6.43 13.29
N ALA A 36 5.93 6.91 12.07
CA ALA A 36 6.73 8.11 11.82
C ALA A 36 6.13 9.33 12.53
N GLY A 37 4.81 9.48 12.52
CA GLY A 37 4.09 10.53 13.23
C GLY A 37 4.28 10.48 14.75
N MET A 38 4.28 9.28 15.35
CA MET A 38 4.56 9.09 16.77
C MET A 38 6.01 9.46 17.13
N ILE A 39 6.97 9.06 16.29
CA ILE A 39 8.39 9.44 16.46
C ILE A 39 8.56 10.95 16.36
N LEU A 40 7.90 11.59 15.39
CA LEU A 40 7.92 13.04 15.23
C LEU A 40 7.33 13.77 16.43
N ALA A 41 6.16 13.34 16.91
CA ALA A 41 5.54 13.91 18.10
C ALA A 41 6.43 13.76 19.34
N GLY A 42 7.09 12.60 19.50
CA GLY A 42 8.06 12.36 20.57
C GLY A 42 9.27 13.30 20.48
N SER A 43 9.86 13.45 19.29
CA SER A 43 10.98 14.37 19.02
C SER A 43 10.63 15.82 19.28
N ILE A 44 9.42 16.27 18.91
CA ILE A 44 8.93 17.62 19.24
C ILE A 44 8.81 17.79 20.76
N SER A 45 8.32 16.77 21.46
CA SER A 45 8.13 16.82 22.92
C SER A 45 9.45 16.79 23.70
N SER A 46 10.46 16.06 23.24
CA SER A 46 11.75 15.93 23.93
C SER A 46 12.81 16.94 23.46
N GLY A 47 12.62 17.54 22.29
CA GLY A 47 13.64 18.38 21.63
C GLY A 47 14.76 17.58 20.96
N ASP A 48 14.65 16.25 20.95
CA ASP A 48 15.64 15.38 20.29
C ASP A 48 15.57 15.52 18.78
N LYS A 49 16.71 15.35 18.11
CA LYS A 49 16.75 15.32 16.65
C LYS A 49 16.13 14.03 16.10
N LEU A 50 15.46 14.15 14.97
CA LEU A 50 14.94 12.99 14.24
C LEU A 50 16.09 12.08 13.77
N GLY A 51 16.08 10.84 14.24
CA GLY A 51 17.04 9.82 13.83
C GLY A 51 16.73 9.25 12.44
N TRP A 52 17.69 8.48 11.90
CA TRP A 52 17.56 7.80 10.61
C TRP A 52 16.32 6.91 10.51
N ASN A 53 15.88 6.32 11.62
CA ASN A 53 14.67 5.48 11.65
C ASN A 53 13.42 6.23 11.17
N PHE A 54 13.26 7.50 11.54
CA PHE A 54 12.13 8.32 11.06
C PHE A 54 12.14 8.43 9.52
N TRP A 55 13.30 8.72 8.93
CA TRP A 55 13.43 8.88 7.49
C TRP A 55 13.24 7.55 6.74
N SER A 56 13.72 6.45 7.32
CA SER A 56 13.47 5.09 6.80
C SER A 56 11.99 4.75 6.81
N ASP A 57 11.26 5.06 7.89
CA ASP A 57 9.82 4.82 8.01
C ASP A 57 9.03 5.60 6.95
N ILE A 58 9.40 6.86 6.73
CA ILE A 58 8.82 7.69 5.66
C ILE A 58 9.11 7.08 4.28
N ALA A 59 10.33 6.63 4.03
CA ALA A 59 10.70 6.01 2.75
C ALA A 59 9.87 4.74 2.48
N ILE A 60 9.71 3.88 3.49
CA ILE A 60 8.89 2.67 3.39
C ILE A 60 7.43 3.04 3.12
N ALA A 61 6.87 4.01 3.86
CA ALA A 61 5.51 4.48 3.64
C ALA A 61 5.29 4.96 2.20
N VAL A 62 6.23 5.73 1.63
CA VAL A 62 6.14 6.21 0.25
C VAL A 62 6.15 5.05 -0.74
N VAL A 63 7.05 4.07 -0.59
CA VAL A 63 7.13 2.90 -1.48
C VAL A 63 5.82 2.13 -1.48
N PHE A 64 5.30 1.79 -0.30
CA PHE A 64 4.02 1.07 -0.20
C PHE A 64 2.84 1.93 -0.71
N GLY A 65 2.88 3.24 -0.52
CA GLY A 65 1.88 4.17 -1.03
C GLY A 65 1.84 4.20 -2.56
N CYS A 66 2.99 4.25 -3.21
CA CYS A 66 3.11 4.16 -4.66
C CYS A 66 2.54 2.82 -5.18
N CYS A 67 2.93 1.70 -4.57
CA CYS A 67 2.37 0.39 -4.94
C CYS A 67 0.85 0.35 -4.76
N ALA A 68 0.31 0.88 -3.65
CA ALA A 68 -1.13 0.93 -3.40
C ALA A 68 -1.87 1.69 -4.51
N VAL A 69 -1.33 2.84 -4.95
CA VAL A 69 -1.89 3.63 -6.06
C VAL A 69 -1.86 2.85 -7.37
N GLU A 70 -0.75 2.17 -7.70
CA GLU A 70 -0.66 1.34 -8.90
C GLU A 70 -1.71 0.23 -8.92
N TYR A 71 -1.85 -0.52 -7.82
CA TYR A 71 -2.87 -1.57 -7.70
C TYR A 71 -4.29 -0.99 -7.74
N PHE A 72 -4.53 0.17 -7.15
CA PHE A 72 -5.82 0.85 -7.21
C PHE A 72 -6.18 1.30 -8.63
N LEU A 73 -5.23 1.87 -9.37
CA LEU A 73 -5.41 2.27 -10.77
C LEU A 73 -5.68 1.07 -11.67
N LYS A 74 -4.97 -0.04 -11.44
CA LYS A 74 -5.20 -1.31 -12.15
C LYS A 74 -6.60 -1.84 -11.86
N TRP A 75 -7.01 -1.88 -10.60
CA TRP A 75 -8.37 -2.28 -10.22
C TRP A 75 -9.45 -1.39 -10.85
N LYS A 76 -9.23 -0.07 -10.89
CA LYS A 76 -10.17 0.89 -11.50
C LYS A 76 -10.31 0.68 -13.02
N LYS A 77 -9.22 0.36 -13.72
CA LYS A 77 -9.25 0.03 -15.16
C LYS A 77 -9.97 -1.29 -15.44
N GLU A 78 -9.86 -2.27 -14.54
CA GLU A 78 -10.55 -3.57 -14.68
C GLU A 78 -12.08 -3.49 -14.45
N LYS A 79 -12.58 -2.41 -13.84
CA LYS A 79 -14.01 -2.12 -13.68
C LYS A 79 -14.67 -1.46 -14.91
N ARG A 80 -13.89 -0.86 -15.81
CA ARG A 80 -14.40 -0.26 -17.06
C ARG A 80 -14.37 -1.29 -18.19
#